data_AF-A0A3B9P1U1-F1
#
_entry.id   AF-A0A3B9P1U1-F1
#
_cell.length_a   1.000
_cell.length_b   1.000
_cell.length_c   1.000
_cell.angle_alpha   90.00
_cell.angle_beta   90.00
_cell.angle_gamma   90.00
#
_symmetry.space_group_name_H-M   'P 1'
#
loop_
_entity.id
_entity.type
_entity.pdbx_description
1 polymer ?
#
loop_
_entity_poly.entity_id
_entity_poly.type
_entity_poly.pdbx_seq_one_letter_code
_entity_poly.pdbx_strand_id
1 'polypeptide(L)'
;MVWLLSGCQYLNTCDECWWYNRTAPSEKLDKGVESYAEGNYIASMAALKDVLLTKLADKDDKVSAYKYLAFIHCVSGREKLCFDAFRKALALKPDFELTPAEAGHPVWGPVFRNAKAKTGK
;
A
#
# COMPACT_ATOMS: atom_id res chain seq x y z
N MET A 1 9.56 -51.49 25.44
CA MET A 1 9.34 -51.44 23.98
C MET A 1 7.87 -51.18 23.69
N VAL A 2 7.40 -49.97 23.99
CA VAL A 2 6.28 -49.26 23.35
C VAL A 2 6.60 -47.78 23.60
N TRP A 3 6.93 -47.07 22.53
CA TRP A 3 7.12 -45.62 22.52
C TRP A 3 5.78 -44.97 22.19
N LEU A 4 5.29 -44.12 23.07
CA LEU A 4 4.29 -43.07 22.80
C LEU A 4 4.67 -41.90 23.73
N LEU A 5 5.76 -41.16 23.45
CA LEU A 5 5.80 -39.93 22.64
C LEU A 5 4.60 -38.99 22.83
N SER A 6 4.91 -37.87 23.49
CA SER A 6 4.49 -36.51 23.17
C SER A 6 2.99 -36.17 23.16
N GLY A 7 2.59 -35.44 24.20
CA GLY A 7 1.41 -34.57 24.20
C GLY A 7 1.73 -33.19 24.77
N CYS A 8 2.86 -32.59 24.36
CA CYS A 8 3.05 -31.15 24.47
C CYS A 8 2.54 -30.55 23.16
N GLN A 9 1.40 -29.86 23.18
CA GLN A 9 1.04 -28.88 22.17
C GLN A 9 0.08 -27.88 22.81
N TYR A 10 0.69 -26.91 23.51
CA TYR A 10 0.25 -25.53 23.45
C TYR A 10 -0.10 -25.19 22.00
N LEU A 11 -1.38 -25.14 21.65
CA LEU A 11 -1.82 -24.44 20.44
C LEU A 11 -1.79 -22.94 20.74
N ASN A 12 -0.58 -22.43 20.98
CA ASN A 12 -0.20 -21.07 20.63
C ASN A 12 0.30 -21.12 19.18
N THR A 13 -0.57 -21.46 18.24
CA THR A 13 -0.32 -21.18 16.83
C THR A 13 -0.86 -19.79 16.55
N CYS A 14 0.00 -18.80 16.76
CA CYS A 14 -0.15 -17.45 16.21
C CYS A 14 0.05 -17.46 14.67
N ASP A 15 -0.55 -18.41 13.96
CA ASP A 15 -0.72 -18.38 12.51
C ASP A 15 -2.06 -17.72 12.12
N GLU A 16 -2.98 -17.59 13.10
CA GLU A 16 -4.26 -16.87 12.97
C GLU A 16 -4.35 -15.68 13.95
N CYS A 17 -3.30 -14.86 14.04
CA CYS A 17 -3.34 -13.58 14.77
C CYS A 17 -2.96 -12.36 13.92
N TRP A 18 -2.84 -12.54 12.60
CA TRP A 18 -2.51 -11.47 11.64
C TRP A 18 -3.72 -10.56 11.33
N TRP A 19 -4.90 -10.90 11.87
CA TRP A 19 -6.15 -10.16 11.72
C TRP A 19 -6.60 -9.44 12.99
N TYR A 20 -6.10 -9.83 14.18
CA TYR A 20 -6.58 -9.30 15.47
C TYR A 20 -5.96 -7.94 15.84
N ASN A 21 -4.82 -7.58 15.25
CA ASN A 21 -4.13 -6.31 15.49
C ASN A 21 -4.13 -5.39 14.26
N ARG A 22 -5.10 -5.57 13.35
CA ARG A 22 -5.26 -4.71 12.19
C ARG A 22 -6.18 -3.56 12.55
N THR A 23 -5.67 -2.34 12.53
CA THR A 23 -6.51 -1.15 12.68
C THR A 23 -7.41 -1.02 11.45
N ALA A 24 -8.63 -0.49 11.61
CA ALA A 24 -9.55 -0.30 10.48
C ALA A 24 -8.92 0.40 9.24
N PRO A 25 -7.98 1.37 9.37
CA PRO A 25 -7.23 1.91 8.24
C PRO A 25 -6.37 0.88 7.47
N SER A 26 -5.65 0.01 8.16
CA SER A 26 -4.77 -0.97 7.53
C SER A 26 -5.57 -2.06 6.82
N GLU A 27 -6.73 -2.46 7.36
CA GLU A 27 -7.65 -3.38 6.66
C GLU A 27 -8.15 -2.80 5.33
N LYS A 28 -8.53 -1.52 5.31
CA LYS A 28 -8.96 -0.84 4.08
C LYS A 28 -7.83 -0.69 3.08
N LEU A 29 -6.61 -0.44 3.57
CA LEU A 29 -5.42 -0.39 2.73
C LEU A 29 -5.18 -1.74 2.07
N ASP A 30 -5.19 -2.83 2.84
CA ASP A 30 -4.98 -4.19 2.33
C ASP A 30 -6.02 -4.56 1.27
N LYS A 31 -7.31 -4.29 1.52
CA LYS A 31 -8.37 -4.48 0.52
C LYS A 31 -8.11 -3.70 -0.77
N GLY A 32 -7.60 -2.47 -0.62
CA GLY A 32 -7.21 -1.63 -1.75
C GLY A 32 -6.05 -2.24 -2.56
N VAL A 33 -5.05 -2.81 -1.87
CA VAL A 33 -3.89 -3.47 -2.49
C VAL A 33 -4.28 -4.78 -3.17
N GLU A 34 -5.10 -5.59 -2.52
CA GLU A 34 -5.65 -6.83 -3.07
C GLU A 34 -6.45 -6.56 -4.35
N SER A 35 -7.41 -5.62 -4.28
CA SER A 35 -8.19 -5.20 -5.45
C SER A 35 -7.30 -4.66 -6.59
N TYR A 36 -6.18 -4.01 -6.27
CA TYR A 36 -5.21 -3.58 -7.29
C TYR A 36 -4.52 -4.77 -7.95
N ALA A 37 -4.10 -5.77 -7.18
CA ALA A 37 -3.46 -6.98 -7.68
C ALA A 37 -4.40 -7.80 -8.56
N GLU A 38 -5.70 -7.80 -8.26
CA GLU A 38 -6.75 -8.42 -9.07
C GLU A 38 -7.12 -7.63 -10.34
N GLY A 39 -6.58 -6.42 -10.51
CA GLY A 39 -6.92 -5.52 -11.61
C GLY A 39 -8.26 -4.79 -11.43
N ASN A 40 -8.91 -4.94 -10.27
CA ASN A 40 -10.12 -4.20 -9.91
C ASN A 40 -9.77 -2.78 -9.43
N TYR A 41 -9.36 -1.93 -10.38
CA TYR A 41 -8.93 -0.56 -10.09
C TYR A 41 -10.03 0.32 -9.50
N ILE A 42 -11.30 0.05 -9.79
CA ILE A 42 -12.42 0.83 -9.26
C ILE A 42 -12.60 0.55 -7.77
N ALA A 43 -12.66 -0.73 -7.37
CA ALA A 43 -12.75 -1.11 -5.96
C ALA A 43 -11.50 -0.68 -5.18
N SER A 44 -10.32 -0.87 -5.79
CA SER A 44 -9.05 -0.43 -5.21
C SER A 44 -9.04 1.08 -4.92
N MET A 45 -9.39 1.91 -5.91
CA MET A 45 -9.45 3.36 -5.73
C MET A 45 -10.43 3.77 -4.62
N ALA A 46 -11.56 3.09 -4.49
CA ALA A 46 -12.55 3.39 -3.44
C ALA A 46 -11.98 3.10 -2.04
N ALA A 47 -11.39 1.91 -1.84
CA ALA A 47 -10.79 1.51 -0.58
C ALA A 47 -9.61 2.41 -0.19
N LEU A 48 -8.71 2.71 -1.14
CA LEU A 48 -7.55 3.57 -0.89
C LEU A 48 -7.96 5.01 -0.54
N LYS A 49 -9.01 5.55 -1.16
CA LYS A 49 -9.54 6.87 -0.79
C LYS A 49 -10.13 6.89 0.62
N ASP A 50 -10.76 5.81 1.04
CA ASP A 50 -11.33 5.67 2.38
C ASP A 50 -10.23 5.67 3.46
N VAL A 51 -9.06 5.06 3.19
CA VAL A 51 -7.86 5.19 4.03
C VAL A 51 -7.46 6.66 4.21
N LEU A 52 -7.45 7.43 3.12
CA LEU A 52 -7.10 8.86 3.16
C LEU A 52 -8.08 9.72 3.96
N LEU A 53 -9.37 9.35 3.96
CA LEU A 53 -10.43 10.03 4.72
C LEU A 53 -10.43 9.63 6.19
N THR A 54 -9.85 8.48 6.53
CA THR A 54 -9.85 7.98 7.89
C THR A 54 -8.85 8.76 8.75
N LYS A 55 -9.35 9.34 9.86
CA LYS A 55 -8.53 10.14 10.78
C LYS A 55 -7.47 9.32 11.51
N LEU A 56 -7.78 8.05 11.78
CA LEU A 56 -6.90 7.09 12.46
C LEU A 56 -5.79 6.52 11.55
N ALA A 57 -5.83 6.81 10.24
CA ALA A 57 -4.79 6.34 9.32
C ALA A 57 -3.48 7.10 9.56
N ASP A 58 -2.42 6.34 9.81
CA ASP A 58 -1.09 6.88 10.01
C ASP A 58 -0.50 7.45 8.72
N LYS A 59 0.60 8.19 8.84
CA LYS A 59 1.28 8.77 7.67
C LYS A 59 1.71 7.69 6.68
N ASP A 60 2.21 6.56 7.17
CA ASP A 60 2.68 5.46 6.32
C ASP A 60 1.52 4.78 5.56
N ASP A 61 0.35 4.62 6.20
CA ASP A 61 -0.86 4.13 5.53
C ASP A 61 -1.30 5.08 4.41
N LYS A 62 -1.29 6.39 4.68
CA LYS A 62 -1.66 7.41 3.69
C LYS A 62 -0.67 7.48 2.53
N VAL A 63 0.63 7.36 2.81
CA VAL A 63 1.68 7.29 1.78
C VAL A 63 1.48 6.05 0.91
N SER A 64 1.21 4.90 1.51
CA SER A 64 0.90 3.66 0.80
C SER A 64 -0.35 3.81 -0.06
N ALA A 65 -1.42 4.39 0.49
CA ALA A 65 -2.65 4.66 -0.26
C ALA A 65 -2.40 5.56 -1.48
N TYR A 66 -1.63 6.65 -1.32
CA TYR A 66 -1.25 7.52 -2.43
C TYR A 66 -0.37 6.81 -3.46
N LYS A 67 0.54 5.91 -3.04
CA LYS A 67 1.37 5.11 -3.96
C LYS A 67 0.48 4.29 -4.91
N TYR A 68 -0.45 3.50 -4.39
CA TYR A 68 -1.33 2.67 -5.22
C TYR A 68 -2.29 3.51 -6.06
N LEU A 69 -2.81 4.63 -5.53
CA LEU A 69 -3.60 5.57 -6.34
C LEU A 69 -2.77 6.14 -7.50
N ALA A 70 -1.50 6.46 -7.29
CA ALA A 70 -0.61 6.92 -8.34
C ALA A 70 -0.44 5.86 -9.43
N PHE A 71 -0.16 4.60 -9.04
CA PHE A 71 -0.05 3.49 -10.00
C PHE A 71 -1.31 3.34 -10.84
N ILE A 72 -2.49 3.31 -10.21
CA ILE A 72 -3.78 3.21 -10.91
C ILE A 72 -3.98 4.37 -11.88
N HIS A 73 -3.69 5.60 -11.46
CA HIS A 73 -3.81 6.78 -12.33
C HIS A 73 -2.85 6.73 -13.51
N CYS A 74 -1.62 6.27 -13.29
CA CYS A 74 -0.61 6.13 -14.33
C CYS A 74 -1.03 5.10 -15.38
N VAL A 75 -1.44 3.89 -14.97
CA VAL A 75 -1.87 2.85 -15.93
C VAL A 75 -3.20 3.20 -16.61
N SER A 76 -4.02 4.07 -16.01
CA SER A 76 -5.24 4.59 -16.62
C SER A 76 -5.01 5.75 -17.59
N GLY A 77 -3.75 6.14 -17.88
CA GLY A 77 -3.43 7.27 -18.76
C GLY A 77 -3.73 8.66 -18.17
N ARG A 78 -3.98 8.76 -16.86
CA ARG A 78 -4.27 10.03 -16.17
C ARG A 78 -3.00 10.58 -15.52
N GLU A 79 -2.04 10.99 -16.34
CA GLU A 79 -0.69 11.38 -15.89
C GLU A 79 -0.70 12.50 -14.85
N LYS A 80 -1.51 13.55 -15.04
CA LYS A 80 -1.63 14.66 -14.08
C LYS A 80 -2.04 14.19 -12.68
N LEU A 81 -3.01 13.26 -12.61
CA LEU A 81 -3.46 12.70 -11.34
C LEU A 81 -2.42 11.74 -10.75
N CYS A 82 -1.67 11.02 -11.59
CA CYS A 82 -0.57 10.17 -11.14
C CYS A 82 0.53 11.01 -10.47
N PHE A 83 0.96 12.09 -11.13
CA PHE A 83 1.92 13.03 -10.58
C PHE A 83 1.44 13.63 -9.26
N ASP A 84 0.19 14.10 -9.20
CA ASP A 84 -0.37 14.69 -7.99
C ASP A 84 -0.46 13.70 -6.83
N ALA A 85 -0.76 12.43 -7.09
CA ALA A 85 -0.77 11.39 -6.07
C ALA A 85 0.64 11.15 -5.50
N PHE A 86 1.67 11.04 -6.36
CA PHE A 86 3.06 10.93 -5.90
C PHE A 86 3.53 12.18 -5.14
N ARG A 87 3.19 13.37 -5.62
CA ARG A 87 3.50 14.63 -4.92
C ARG A 87 2.89 14.65 -3.52
N LYS A 88 1.66 14.17 -3.35
CA LYS A 88 1.01 14.07 -2.03
C LYS A 88 1.69 13.03 -1.13
N ALA A 89 2.10 11.89 -1.67
CA ALA A 89 2.88 10.91 -0.93
C ALA A 89 4.20 11.50 -0.42
N LEU A 90 4.95 12.18 -1.30
CA LEU A 90 6.23 12.82 -0.96
C LEU A 90 6.07 14.01 0.01
N ALA A 91 4.94 14.73 -0.06
CA ALA A 91 4.63 15.78 0.91
C ALA A 91 4.38 15.24 2.32
N LEU A 92 3.87 14.02 2.45
CA LEU A 92 3.68 13.36 3.74
C LEU A 92 4.97 12.73 4.27
N LYS A 93 5.77 12.14 3.38
CA LYS A 93 7.03 11.46 3.69
C LYS A 93 8.06 11.81 2.60
N PRO A 94 8.93 12.81 2.83
CA PRO A 94 9.94 13.22 1.85
C PRO A 94 10.95 12.12 1.50
N ASP A 95 11.23 11.24 2.46
CA ASP A 95 12.12 10.08 2.31
C ASP A 95 11.45 8.89 1.60
N PHE A 96 10.22 9.05 1.11
CA PHE A 96 9.51 7.99 0.41
C PHE A 96 10.20 7.63 -0.90
N GLU A 97 10.53 6.34 -1.04
CA GLU A 97 11.10 5.77 -2.26
C GLU A 97 10.30 4.55 -2.71
N LEU A 98 10.20 4.40 -4.03
CA LEU A 98 9.71 3.17 -4.64
C LEU A 98 10.81 2.11 -4.57
N THR A 99 10.40 0.84 -4.45
CA THR A 99 11.35 -0.26 -4.58
C THR A 99 12.00 -0.27 -5.97
N PRO A 100 13.20 -0.83 -6.16
CA PRO A 100 13.84 -0.90 -7.47
C PRO A 100 12.96 -1.56 -8.54
N ALA A 101 12.17 -2.57 -8.15
CA ALA A 101 11.22 -3.25 -9.02
C ALA A 101 10.08 -2.32 -9.48
N GLU A 102 9.52 -1.52 -8.56
CA GLU A 102 8.46 -0.56 -8.89
C GLU A 102 9.02 0.65 -9.69
N ALA A 103 10.19 1.16 -9.32
CA ALA A 103 10.80 2.33 -9.95
C ALA A 103 11.21 2.09 -11.42
N GLY A 104 11.45 0.83 -11.79
CA GLY A 104 11.79 0.40 -13.14
C GLY A 104 10.61 0.40 -14.13
N HIS A 105 9.36 0.59 -13.67
CA HIS A 105 8.20 0.54 -14.54
C HIS A 105 8.19 1.69 -15.56
N PRO A 106 7.96 1.42 -16.86
CA PRO A 106 8.08 2.44 -17.92
C PRO A 106 7.05 3.57 -17.79
N VAL A 107 5.87 3.29 -17.22
CA VAL A 107 4.77 4.26 -17.12
C VAL A 107 4.93 5.20 -15.91
N TRP A 108 4.99 4.66 -14.69
CA TRP A 108 5.00 5.49 -13.48
C TRP A 108 6.41 5.85 -12.98
N GLY A 109 7.45 5.10 -13.36
CA GLY A 109 8.82 5.38 -12.94
C GLY A 109 9.29 6.79 -13.30
N PRO A 110 9.12 7.25 -14.57
CA PRO A 110 9.45 8.62 -14.96
C PRO A 110 8.64 9.67 -14.20
N VAL A 111 7.34 9.42 -13.98
CA VAL A 111 6.44 10.33 -13.25
C VAL A 111 6.87 10.48 -11.79
N PHE A 112 7.22 9.37 -11.13
CA PHE A 112 7.72 9.38 -9.76
C PHE A 112 9.02 10.16 -9.63
N ARG A 113 10.00 9.93 -10.53
CA ARG A 113 11.26 10.68 -10.54
C ARG A 113 11.03 12.18 -10.72
N ASN A 114 10.12 12.57 -11.62
CA ASN A 114 9.73 13.95 -11.83
C ASN A 114 9.05 14.56 -10.58
N ALA A 115 8.15 13.81 -9.93
CA ALA A 115 7.51 14.23 -8.68
C ALA A 115 8.53 14.44 -7.55
N LYS A 116 9.50 13.54 -7.40
CA LYS A 116 10.60 13.67 -6.43
C LYS A 116 11.45 14.90 -6.72
N ALA A 117 11.86 15.11 -7.97
CA ALA A 117 12.64 16.28 -8.37
C ALA A 117 11.93 17.61 -8.11
N LYS A 118 10.59 17.64 -8.24
CA LYS A 118 9.78 18.85 -8.00
C LYS A 118 9.40 19.09 -6.54
N THR A 119 9.40 18.04 -5.72
CA THR A 119 8.98 18.12 -4.31
C THR A 119 10.17 18.19 -3.35
N GLY A 120 11.34 17.66 -3.74
CA GLY A 120 12.59 17.71 -2.96
C GLY A 120 13.39 19.00 -3.13
N LYS A 121 12.73 20.12 -3.49
CA LYS A 121 13.34 21.45 -3.60
C LYS A 121 12.72 22.36 -2.55
#